data_AF-A0A7X7P0J6-F1
#
_entry.id   AF-A0A7X7P0J6-F1
#
_cell.length_a   1.000
_cell.length_b   1.000
_cell.length_c   1.000
_cell.angle_alpha   90.00
_cell.angle_beta   90.00
_cell.angle_gamma   90.00
#
_symmetry.space_group_name_H-M   'P 1'
#
loop_
_entity.id
_entity.type
_entity.pdbx_description
1 polymer ?
#
loop_
_entity_poly.entity_id
_entity_poly.type
_entity_poly.pdbx_seq_one_letter_code
_entity_poly.pdbx_strand_id
1 'polypeptide(L)'
;MPRKIGLLVTPLLVHVSDLDQVHQLVTAVPEPAKLLMEAFWPGPLSIILEAKEGLPSEVTAGKKSVGLRMPSHPVARALIRSAGPLAATSANLSGRPSPINACHVKKDLDGKIAAVLDAGNTGLGLESTIIDFTGECQVLRRGGVPVEALEAVLGTRLEIYPQQQNYRFALQIIISESLQGLKELVDKMRNEDKKVAIVRGESDINMWGIKSYKIDYTADKVNLYSILRDAEEDGVEVLLFAPFPENIGGAAQAILDRIRMLPKCEYL
;
A
#
# COMPACT_ATOMS: atom_id res chain seq x y z
N MET A 1 -8.61 -5.49 33.12
CA MET A 1 -7.14 -5.38 32.94
C MET A 1 -6.87 -5.16 31.45
N PRO A 2 -6.20 -4.08 31.03
CA PRO A 2 -5.79 -3.93 29.64
C PRO A 2 -4.83 -5.08 29.30
N ARG A 3 -5.13 -5.83 28.23
CA ARG A 3 -4.21 -6.84 27.70
C ARG A 3 -2.90 -6.13 27.35
N LYS A 4 -1.77 -6.60 27.89
CA LYS A 4 -0.44 -6.21 27.39
C LYS A 4 -0.40 -6.57 25.91
N ILE A 5 -0.57 -5.58 25.05
CA ILE A 5 -0.28 -5.70 23.62
C ILE A 5 1.24 -5.93 23.57
N GLY A 6 1.67 -7.06 23.02
CA GLY A 6 3.10 -7.32 22.84
C GLY A 6 3.72 -6.17 22.06
N LEU A 7 4.95 -5.77 22.42
CA LEU A 7 5.70 -4.73 21.70
C LEU A 7 5.66 -5.04 20.20
N LEU A 8 5.12 -4.11 19.42
CA LEU A 8 5.12 -4.23 17.97
C LEU A 8 6.58 -4.20 17.50
N VAL A 9 6.94 -5.15 16.64
CA VAL A 9 8.28 -5.20 16.02
C VAL A 9 8.43 -4.14 14.93
N THR A 10 7.30 -3.58 14.45
CA THR A 10 7.24 -2.58 13.38
C THR A 10 6.60 -1.29 13.88
N PRO A 11 7.21 -0.12 13.65
CA PRO A 11 6.62 1.18 14.00
C PRO A 11 5.30 1.43 13.26
N LEU A 12 4.43 2.24 13.87
CA LEU A 12 3.18 2.70 13.28
C LEU A 12 3.32 4.09 12.66
N LEU A 13 2.49 4.38 11.66
CA LEU A 13 2.35 5.74 11.13
C LEU A 13 1.33 6.52 11.96
N VAL A 14 1.72 7.69 12.43
CA VAL A 14 0.81 8.64 13.09
C VAL A 14 0.20 9.57 12.04
N HIS A 15 -1.12 9.59 11.99
CA HIS A 15 -1.87 10.46 11.10
C HIS A 15 -2.21 11.78 11.81
N VAL A 16 -1.99 12.89 11.12
CA VAL A 16 -2.18 14.26 11.62
C VAL A 16 -3.15 15.04 10.72
N SER A 17 -3.80 16.08 11.25
CA SER A 17 -4.73 16.95 10.50
C SER A 17 -4.15 18.32 10.10
N ASP A 18 -3.06 18.74 10.74
CA ASP A 18 -2.44 20.06 10.63
C ASP A 18 -0.96 20.00 11.11
N LEU A 19 -0.23 21.10 10.93
CA LEU A 19 1.19 21.20 11.29
C LEU A 19 1.41 21.35 12.80
N ASP A 20 0.45 21.88 13.55
CA ASP A 20 0.57 21.99 15.01
C ASP A 20 0.69 20.60 15.65
N GLN A 21 -0.11 19.65 15.17
CA GLN A 21 0.00 18.24 15.54
C GLN A 21 1.36 17.62 15.17
N VAL A 22 1.98 18.02 14.06
CA VAL A 22 3.34 17.58 13.70
C VAL A 22 4.33 18.08 14.75
N HIS A 23 4.30 19.37 15.06
CA HIS A 23 5.21 19.99 16.02
C HIS A 23 5.04 19.46 17.45
N GLN A 24 3.89 18.88 17.79
CA GLN A 24 3.70 18.17 19.06
C GLN A 24 4.45 16.83 19.13
N LEU A 25 4.76 16.20 17.99
CA LEU A 25 5.29 14.84 17.92
C LEU A 25 6.79 14.77 17.61
N VAL A 26 7.35 15.78 16.95
CA VAL A 26 8.74 15.75 16.43
C VAL A 26 9.61 16.85 17.01
N THR A 27 10.91 16.60 17.13
CA THR A 27 11.87 17.57 17.67
C THR A 27 12.14 18.71 16.69
N ALA A 28 12.22 18.40 15.40
CA ALA A 28 12.42 19.35 14.32
C ALA A 28 11.81 18.85 13.02
N VAL A 29 11.51 19.77 12.11
CA VAL A 29 11.15 19.48 10.72
C VAL A 29 12.23 20.11 9.84
N PRO A 30 13.14 19.32 9.24
CA PRO A 30 14.20 19.86 8.38
C PRO A 30 13.61 20.46 7.10
N GLU A 31 14.33 21.37 6.48
CA GLU A 31 13.82 22.14 5.33
C GLU A 31 13.37 21.26 4.15
N PRO A 32 14.13 20.21 3.73
CA PRO A 32 13.66 19.27 2.71
C PRO A 32 12.32 18.60 3.06
N ALA A 33 12.09 18.27 4.33
CA ALA A 33 10.83 17.68 4.77
C ALA A 33 9.68 18.68 4.68
N LYS A 34 9.91 19.96 5.02
CA LYS A 34 8.89 21.01 4.87
C LYS A 34 8.47 21.18 3.41
N LEU A 35 9.42 21.27 2.49
CA LEU A 35 9.14 21.37 1.05
C LEU A 35 8.25 20.22 0.56
N LEU A 36 8.55 19.00 1.00
CA LEU A 36 7.72 17.85 0.67
C LEU A 36 6.34 17.86 1.36
N MET A 37 6.24 18.33 2.60
CA MET A 37 4.95 18.52 3.27
C MET A 37 4.10 19.54 2.52
N GLU A 38 4.66 20.69 2.14
CA GLU A 38 3.96 21.72 1.38
C GLU A 38 3.48 21.22 0.01
N ALA A 39 4.30 20.42 -0.67
CA ALA A 39 3.97 19.90 -2.00
C ALA A 39 2.96 18.73 -1.97
N PHE A 40 3.04 17.84 -0.98
CA PHE A 40 2.35 16.54 -1.02
C PHE A 40 1.39 16.31 0.16
N TRP A 41 1.31 17.20 1.14
CA TRP A 41 0.30 17.14 2.20
C TRP A 41 -0.80 18.19 2.01
N PRO A 42 -2.07 17.82 2.24
CA PRO A 42 -2.58 16.48 2.54
C PRO A 42 -2.44 15.50 1.36
N GLY A 43 -2.01 14.26 1.61
CA GLY A 43 -1.81 13.32 0.51
C GLY A 43 -1.18 11.96 0.87
N PRO A 44 -0.68 11.23 -0.14
CA PRO A 44 -0.14 9.88 0.00
C PRO A 44 1.37 9.86 0.29
N LEU A 45 1.92 10.90 0.94
CA LEU A 45 3.29 10.93 1.42
C LEU A 45 3.35 10.70 2.93
N SER A 46 4.26 9.87 3.38
CA SER A 46 4.62 9.67 4.79
C SER A 46 6.07 10.05 5.00
N ILE A 47 6.35 10.76 6.09
CA ILE A 47 7.66 11.32 6.40
C ILE A 47 8.09 10.82 7.78
N ILE A 48 9.28 10.23 7.88
CA ILE A 48 9.87 9.82 9.15
C ILE A 48 10.81 10.91 9.65
N LEU A 49 10.60 11.31 10.91
CA LEU A 49 11.33 12.37 11.59
C LEU A 49 11.76 11.93 12.99
N GLU A 50 12.72 12.64 13.56
CA GLU A 50 13.12 12.47 14.97
C GLU A 50 11.93 12.82 15.89
N ALA A 51 11.54 11.86 16.71
CA ALA A 51 10.42 11.98 17.63
C ALA A 51 10.83 12.77 18.88
N LYS A 52 9.88 13.50 19.46
CA LYS A 52 10.03 14.02 20.82
C LYS A 52 10.08 12.87 21.83
N GLU A 53 10.69 13.14 22.99
CA GLU A 53 10.67 12.20 24.10
C GLU A 53 9.24 11.98 24.61
N GLY A 54 8.99 10.78 25.15
CA GLY A 54 7.69 10.43 25.76
C GLY A 54 6.63 9.88 24.80
N LEU A 55 6.93 9.72 23.50
CA LEU A 55 6.03 9.00 22.60
C LEU A 55 5.92 7.51 23.03
N PRO A 56 4.71 6.91 22.99
CA PRO A 56 4.52 5.51 23.35
C PRO A 56 5.37 4.56 22.51
N SER A 57 5.98 3.56 23.15
CA SER A 57 6.82 2.57 22.47
C SER A 57 6.00 1.67 21.54
N GLU A 58 4.69 1.54 21.78
CA GLU A 58 3.75 0.87 20.88
C GLU A 58 3.63 1.59 19.52
N VAL A 59 3.92 2.89 19.46
CA VAL A 59 3.93 3.65 18.21
C VAL A 59 5.30 3.61 17.55
N THR A 60 6.37 3.85 18.30
CA THR A 60 7.72 3.97 17.75
C THR A 60 8.44 2.63 17.58
N ALA A 61 7.89 1.54 18.13
CA ALA A 61 8.58 0.26 18.30
C ALA A 61 9.96 0.42 18.97
N GLY A 62 10.07 1.35 19.92
CA GLY A 62 11.30 1.66 20.64
C GLY A 62 12.32 2.50 19.86
N LYS A 63 11.99 2.96 18.64
CA LYS A 63 12.84 3.86 17.87
C LYS A 63 12.78 5.29 18.41
N LYS A 64 13.80 6.09 18.09
CA LYS A 64 13.84 7.54 18.34
C LYS A 64 13.08 8.35 17.30
N SER A 65 12.47 7.69 16.32
CA SER A 65 11.79 8.30 15.20
C SER A 65 10.30 7.96 15.16
N VAL A 66 9.53 8.82 14.50
CA VAL A 66 8.09 8.63 14.26
C VAL A 66 7.78 8.90 12.79
N GLY A 67 7.00 8.02 12.19
CA GLY A 67 6.48 8.23 10.84
C GLY A 67 5.16 8.99 10.88
N LEU A 68 5.06 10.07 10.12
CA LEU A 68 3.89 10.94 10.07
C LEU A 68 3.23 10.93 8.70
N ARG A 69 1.92 11.16 8.67
CA ARG A 69 1.15 11.37 7.43
C ARG A 69 0.00 12.35 7.66
N MET A 70 -0.20 13.29 6.75
CA MET A 70 -1.46 14.04 6.68
C MET A 70 -2.33 13.47 5.56
N PRO A 71 -3.37 12.65 5.86
CA PRO A 71 -4.18 12.04 4.82
C PRO A 71 -5.03 13.08 4.10
N SER A 72 -5.20 12.95 2.77
CA SER A 72 -6.07 13.84 1.98
C SER A 72 -7.56 13.54 2.13
N HIS A 73 -7.93 12.37 2.68
CA HIS A 73 -9.33 11.99 2.80
C HIS A 73 -10.07 12.88 3.81
N PRO A 74 -11.16 13.58 3.42
CA PRO A 74 -11.82 14.56 4.28
C PRO A 74 -12.36 13.96 5.57
N VAL A 75 -12.96 12.76 5.49
CA VAL A 75 -13.47 12.05 6.68
C VAL A 75 -12.33 11.66 7.65
N ALA A 76 -11.18 11.22 7.12
CA ALA A 76 -10.03 10.87 7.97
C ALA A 76 -9.48 12.11 8.67
N ARG A 77 -9.34 13.24 7.95
CA ARG A 77 -8.90 14.51 8.56
C ARG A 77 -9.88 15.02 9.61
N ALA A 78 -11.19 14.92 9.36
CA ALA A 78 -12.21 15.35 10.32
C ALA A 78 -12.14 14.51 11.61
N LEU A 79 -11.94 13.19 11.48
CA LEU A 79 -11.74 12.29 12.61
C LEU A 79 -10.48 12.67 13.40
N ILE A 80 -9.33 12.83 12.73
CA ILE A 80 -8.06 13.19 13.38
C ILE A 80 -8.14 14.55 14.06
N ARG A 81 -8.78 15.54 13.42
CA ARG A 81 -8.97 16.86 14.03
C ARG A 81 -9.78 16.80 15.32
N SER A 82 -10.76 15.89 15.37
CA SER A 82 -11.64 15.73 16.53
C SER A 82 -10.99 14.91 17.65
N ALA A 83 -10.11 13.96 17.30
CA ALA A 83 -9.51 13.01 18.24
C ALA A 83 -8.08 13.36 18.68
N GLY A 84 -7.37 14.21 17.92
CA GLY A 84 -5.92 14.37 18.00
C GLY A 84 -5.16 13.39 17.08
N PRO A 85 -3.82 13.40 17.09
CA PRO A 85 -3.01 12.52 16.24
C PRO A 85 -3.34 11.03 16.43
N LEU A 86 -3.48 10.28 15.33
CA LEU A 86 -3.93 8.89 15.36
C LEU A 86 -2.87 7.94 14.79
N ALA A 87 -2.30 7.07 15.62
CA ALA A 87 -1.50 5.95 15.15
C ALA A 87 -2.39 4.94 14.41
N ALA A 88 -2.05 4.59 13.18
CA ALA A 88 -2.81 3.65 12.38
C ALA A 88 -1.91 2.79 11.48
N THR A 89 -2.41 1.59 11.20
CA THR A 89 -1.89 0.66 10.19
C THR A 89 -3.03 0.30 9.22
N SER A 90 -2.75 -0.48 8.19
CA SER A 90 -3.79 -1.01 7.30
C SER A 90 -4.77 -1.88 8.10
N ALA A 91 -6.08 -1.65 7.93
CA ALA A 91 -7.13 -2.26 8.74
C ALA A 91 -7.49 -3.69 8.29
N ASN A 92 -6.48 -4.56 8.21
CA ASN A 92 -6.57 -5.96 7.82
C ASN A 92 -5.95 -6.86 8.88
N LEU A 93 -6.26 -8.16 8.80
CA LEU A 93 -5.46 -9.14 9.54
C LEU A 93 -4.04 -9.18 8.98
N SER A 94 -3.06 -9.36 9.86
CA SER A 94 -1.64 -9.38 9.48
C SER A 94 -1.39 -10.38 8.34
N GLY A 95 -0.71 -9.91 7.29
CA GLY A 95 -0.39 -10.68 6.09
C GLY A 95 -1.47 -10.66 4.99
N ARG A 96 -2.72 -10.26 5.28
CA ARG A 96 -3.76 -10.08 4.25
C ARG A 96 -3.52 -8.80 3.43
N PRO A 97 -3.98 -8.75 2.17
CA PRO A 97 -3.91 -7.53 1.36
C PRO A 97 -4.65 -6.37 2.03
N SER A 98 -4.18 -5.13 1.84
CA SER A 98 -4.79 -3.95 2.45
C SER A 98 -6.28 -3.81 2.10
N PRO A 99 -7.15 -3.37 3.03
CA PRO A 99 -8.55 -3.15 2.74
C PRO A 99 -8.71 -1.85 1.94
N ILE A 100 -9.69 -1.82 1.04
CA ILE A 100 -10.01 -0.63 0.24
C ILE A 100 -11.42 -0.12 0.48
N ASN A 101 -12.23 -0.82 1.29
CA ASN A 101 -13.59 -0.44 1.64
C ASN A 101 -13.97 -1.05 2.99
N ALA A 102 -15.08 -0.59 3.57
CA ALA A 102 -15.55 -1.06 4.87
C ALA A 102 -15.93 -2.55 4.89
N CYS A 103 -16.36 -3.12 3.76
CA CYS A 103 -16.66 -4.54 3.66
C CYS A 103 -15.40 -5.40 3.87
N HIS A 104 -14.27 -5.02 3.27
CA HIS A 104 -12.99 -5.70 3.48
C HIS A 104 -12.55 -5.63 4.95
N VAL A 105 -12.74 -4.47 5.59
CA VAL A 105 -12.42 -4.29 7.02
C VAL A 105 -13.29 -5.20 7.90
N LYS A 106 -14.61 -5.23 7.66
CA LYS A 106 -15.54 -6.08 8.41
C LYS A 106 -15.20 -7.57 8.24
N LYS A 107 -14.92 -8.04 7.02
CA LYS A 107 -14.50 -9.44 6.79
C LYS A 107 -13.30 -9.86 7.63
N ASP A 108 -12.33 -8.96 7.81
CA ASP A 108 -11.10 -9.25 8.54
C ASP A 108 -11.26 -9.06 10.07
N LEU A 109 -11.99 -8.04 10.50
CA LEU A 109 -11.93 -7.48 11.85
C LEU A 109 -13.28 -7.41 12.60
N ASP A 110 -14.39 -7.90 12.04
CA ASP A 110 -15.67 -7.91 12.74
C ASP A 110 -15.59 -8.67 14.07
N GLY A 111 -16.21 -8.10 15.10
CA GLY A 111 -16.10 -8.57 16.49
C GLY A 111 -14.72 -8.39 17.16
N LYS A 112 -13.71 -7.83 16.49
CA LYS A 112 -12.35 -7.60 17.04
C LYS A 112 -12.02 -6.12 17.28
N ILE A 113 -12.76 -5.21 16.65
CA ILE A 113 -12.58 -3.76 16.77
C ILE A 113 -13.88 -3.11 17.23
N ALA A 114 -13.77 -1.93 17.86
CA ALA A 114 -14.92 -1.24 18.43
C ALA A 114 -15.89 -0.67 17.36
N ALA A 115 -15.35 -0.23 16.21
CA ALA A 115 -16.16 0.39 15.16
C ALA A 115 -15.46 0.34 13.80
N VAL A 116 -16.26 0.48 12.73
CA VAL A 116 -15.81 0.75 11.36
C VAL A 116 -16.49 2.02 10.89
N LEU A 117 -15.71 3.02 10.50
CA LEU A 117 -16.23 4.23 9.87
C LEU A 117 -16.26 4.01 8.35
N ASP A 118 -17.46 3.83 7.80
CA ASP A 118 -17.66 3.62 6.38
C ASP A 118 -17.73 4.95 5.64
N ALA A 119 -16.75 5.19 4.76
CA ALA A 119 -16.66 6.36 3.90
C ALA A 119 -16.51 5.97 2.41
N GLY A 120 -16.95 4.76 2.04
CA GLY A 120 -16.82 4.23 0.69
C GLY A 120 -15.44 3.64 0.39
N ASN A 121 -15.09 3.61 -0.90
CA ASN A 121 -13.82 3.06 -1.36
C ASN A 121 -12.66 4.05 -1.14
N THR A 122 -11.47 3.54 -0.80
CA THR A 122 -10.24 4.32 -0.83
C THR A 122 -9.93 4.74 -2.28
N GLY A 123 -9.29 5.90 -2.45
CA GLY A 123 -8.97 6.45 -3.78
C GLY A 123 -7.88 5.65 -4.50
N LEU A 124 -6.63 6.10 -4.39
CA LEU A 124 -5.47 5.52 -5.07
C LEU A 124 -5.27 4.01 -4.87
N GLY A 125 -5.88 3.36 -3.87
CA GLY A 125 -5.73 1.92 -3.63
C GLY A 125 -4.31 1.44 -3.27
N LEU A 126 -3.30 2.31 -3.29
CA LEU A 126 -1.91 2.04 -2.88
C LEU A 126 -1.58 2.70 -1.55
N GLU A 127 -0.61 2.13 -0.83
CA GLU A 127 -0.11 2.75 0.39
C GLU A 127 0.73 4.01 0.09
N SER A 128 0.97 4.81 1.12
CA SER A 128 1.79 6.00 1.01
C SER A 128 3.25 5.69 0.65
N THR A 129 3.86 6.58 -0.11
CA THR A 129 5.32 6.66 -0.23
C THR A 129 5.91 7.03 1.12
N ILE A 130 6.98 6.37 1.56
CA ILE A 130 7.64 6.64 2.85
C ILE A 130 9.06 7.15 2.56
N ILE A 131 9.38 8.32 3.09
CA ILE A 131 10.73 8.92 3.06
C ILE A 131 11.23 9.15 4.49
N ASP A 132 12.52 8.93 4.72
CA ASP A 132 13.18 9.07 6.02
C ASP A 132 14.16 10.24 6.02
N PHE A 133 14.04 11.11 7.03
CA PHE A 133 14.91 12.28 7.25
C PHE A 133 15.67 12.22 8.59
N THR A 134 15.74 11.05 9.24
CA THR A 134 16.48 10.88 10.50
C THR A 134 17.99 10.69 10.31
N GLY A 135 18.41 10.47 9.08
CA GLY A 135 19.82 10.43 8.65
C GLY A 135 19.94 10.91 7.21
N GLU A 136 20.67 10.17 6.38
CA GLU A 136 20.68 10.41 4.94
C GLU A 136 19.29 10.16 4.34
N CYS A 137 18.86 11.09 3.49
CA CYS A 137 17.51 11.12 2.95
C CYS A 137 17.27 9.95 2.00
N GLN A 138 16.37 9.04 2.37
CA GLN A 138 16.11 7.81 1.62
C GLN A 138 14.63 7.49 1.51
N VAL A 139 14.22 6.95 0.36
CA VAL A 139 12.88 6.41 0.14
C VAL A 139 12.83 4.99 0.67
N LEU A 140 12.13 4.79 1.78
CA LEU A 140 11.93 3.47 2.38
C LEU A 140 10.83 2.66 1.71
N ARG A 141 9.84 3.33 1.10
CA ARG A 141 8.73 2.68 0.41
C ARG A 141 8.26 3.52 -0.77
N ARG A 142 8.21 2.92 -1.96
CA ARG A 142 7.47 3.48 -3.11
C ARG A 142 5.96 3.33 -2.89
N GLY A 143 5.18 4.35 -3.22
CA GLY A 143 3.73 4.36 -3.02
C GLY A 143 3.04 5.44 -3.84
N GLY A 144 1.98 6.04 -3.30
CA GLY A 144 1.14 7.00 -4.05
C GLY A 144 1.80 8.31 -4.49
N VAL A 145 3.01 8.64 -4.04
CA VAL A 145 3.84 9.72 -4.61
C VAL A 145 5.02 9.12 -5.38
N PRO A 146 5.15 9.36 -6.70
CA PRO A 146 6.30 8.92 -7.48
C PRO A 146 7.61 9.48 -6.94
N VAL A 147 8.69 8.70 -6.99
CA VAL A 147 10.01 9.14 -6.49
C VAL A 147 10.51 10.33 -7.28
N GLU A 148 10.25 10.36 -8.58
CA GLU A 148 10.62 11.43 -9.50
C GLU A 148 9.98 12.76 -9.12
N ALA A 149 8.77 12.72 -8.54
CA ALA A 149 8.10 13.91 -8.03
C ALA A 149 8.77 14.44 -6.75
N LEU A 150 9.24 13.53 -5.88
CA LEU A 150 10.02 13.91 -4.69
C LEU A 150 11.36 14.53 -5.10
N GLU A 151 12.07 13.90 -6.04
CA GLU A 151 13.34 14.39 -6.58
C GLU A 151 13.20 15.76 -7.24
N ALA A 152 12.10 16.00 -7.97
CA ALA A 152 11.82 17.29 -8.58
C ALA A 152 11.65 18.42 -7.56
N VAL A 153 11.00 18.15 -6.42
CA VAL A 153 10.84 19.13 -5.33
C VAL A 153 12.17 19.35 -4.59
N LEU A 154 12.94 18.29 -4.38
CA LEU A 154 14.20 18.38 -3.63
C LEU A 154 15.39 18.83 -4.47
N GLY A 155 15.29 18.79 -5.81
CA GLY A 155 16.38 19.13 -6.72
C GLY A 155 17.56 18.15 -6.68
N THR A 156 17.36 16.93 -6.17
CA THR A 156 18.41 15.90 -6.05
C THR A 156 17.85 14.51 -6.27
N ARG A 157 18.72 13.56 -6.65
CA ARG A 157 18.38 12.15 -6.71
C ARG A 157 18.27 11.56 -5.30
N LEU A 158 17.33 10.63 -5.14
CA LEU A 158 17.08 9.96 -3.86
C LEU A 158 17.57 8.52 -3.89
N GLU A 159 18.19 8.09 -2.80
CA GLU A 159 18.45 6.67 -2.57
C GLU A 159 17.15 5.94 -2.23
N ILE A 160 17.03 4.71 -2.70
CA ILE A 160 15.83 3.89 -2.54
C ILE A 160 16.22 2.63 -1.79
N TYR A 161 15.68 2.47 -0.60
CA TYR A 161 15.94 1.30 0.21
C TYR A 161 15.23 0.07 -0.38
N PRO A 162 15.92 -1.07 -0.54
CA PRO A 162 15.32 -2.28 -1.09
C PRO A 162 14.23 -2.81 -0.15
N GLN A 163 12.98 -2.87 -0.63
CA GLN A 163 11.87 -3.41 0.15
C GLN A 163 11.75 -4.94 0.02
N GLN A 164 11.44 -5.58 1.14
CA GLN A 164 10.83 -6.92 1.17
C GLN A 164 9.40 -6.78 1.70
N GLN A 165 8.42 -7.24 0.93
CA GLN A 165 7.02 -7.32 1.39
C GLN A 165 6.70 -8.74 1.86
N ASN A 166 6.11 -8.84 3.05
CA ASN A 166 5.71 -10.10 3.66
C ASN A 166 4.19 -10.28 3.62
N TYR A 167 3.61 -10.21 2.43
CA TYR A 167 2.23 -10.65 2.26
C TYR A 167 2.14 -12.18 2.39
N ARG A 168 0.98 -12.68 2.81
CA ARG A 168 0.69 -14.12 2.86
C ARG A 168 -0.61 -14.35 2.10
N PHE A 169 -0.49 -14.80 0.86
CA PHE A 169 -1.63 -15.18 0.03
C PHE A 169 -1.75 -16.70 -0.07
N ALA A 170 -2.97 -17.20 -0.23
CA ALA A 170 -3.20 -18.55 -0.70
C ALA A 170 -2.86 -18.68 -2.20
N LEU A 171 -3.02 -17.58 -2.95
CA LEU A 171 -2.80 -17.49 -4.40
C LEU A 171 -1.36 -17.80 -4.80
N GLN A 172 -1.18 -18.63 -5.82
CA GLN A 172 0.01 -18.64 -6.66
C GLN A 172 -0.14 -17.54 -7.71
N ILE A 173 0.90 -16.72 -7.88
CA ILE A 173 0.86 -15.58 -8.80
C ILE A 173 1.90 -15.79 -9.89
N ILE A 174 1.49 -15.68 -11.14
CA ILE A 174 2.39 -15.84 -12.28
C ILE A 174 2.21 -14.63 -13.18
N ILE A 175 3.31 -13.98 -13.53
CA ILE A 175 3.33 -12.87 -14.49
C ILE A 175 3.82 -13.43 -15.80
N SER A 176 3.02 -13.28 -16.86
CA SER A 176 3.47 -13.69 -18.18
C SER A 176 4.09 -12.55 -18.96
N GLU A 177 5.19 -12.83 -19.66
CA GLU A 177 5.91 -11.85 -20.47
C GLU A 177 5.28 -11.66 -21.86
N SER A 178 4.45 -12.61 -22.32
CA SER A 178 3.77 -12.51 -23.61
C SER A 178 2.34 -13.07 -23.57
N LEU A 179 1.48 -12.62 -24.50
CA LEU A 179 0.13 -13.15 -24.62
C LEU A 179 0.12 -14.63 -25.04
N GLN A 180 1.14 -15.05 -25.79
CA GLN A 180 1.32 -16.45 -26.19
C GLN A 180 1.67 -17.32 -24.98
N GLY A 181 2.65 -16.90 -24.17
CA GLY A 181 3.02 -17.59 -22.93
C GLY A 181 1.85 -17.65 -21.94
N LEU A 182 1.08 -16.57 -21.82
CA LEU A 182 -0.12 -16.54 -20.99
C LEU A 182 -1.15 -17.61 -21.42
N LYS A 183 -1.34 -17.79 -22.74
CA LYS A 183 -2.26 -18.80 -23.28
C LYS A 183 -1.77 -20.22 -22.97
N GLU A 184 -0.48 -20.47 -23.12
CA GLU A 184 0.13 -21.78 -22.80
C GLU A 184 0.01 -22.11 -21.31
N LEU A 185 0.20 -21.13 -20.43
CA LEU A 185 -0.02 -21.28 -18.98
C LEU A 185 -1.47 -21.61 -18.65
N VAL A 186 -2.41 -20.93 -19.30
CA VAL A 186 -3.85 -21.19 -19.16
C VAL A 186 -4.19 -22.63 -19.53
N ASP A 187 -3.71 -23.10 -20.69
CA ASP A 187 -3.99 -24.46 -21.17
C ASP A 187 -3.33 -25.51 -20.27
N LYS A 188 -2.10 -25.25 -19.78
CA LYS A 188 -1.43 -26.11 -18.80
C LYS A 188 -2.23 -26.25 -17.51
N MET A 189 -2.64 -25.13 -16.91
CA MET A 189 -3.31 -25.16 -15.59
C MET A 189 -4.70 -25.79 -15.65
N ARG A 190 -5.39 -25.70 -16.79
CA ARG A 190 -6.64 -26.43 -17.03
C ARG A 190 -6.47 -27.94 -16.93
N ASN A 191 -5.34 -28.46 -17.41
CA ASN A 191 -5.03 -29.88 -17.32
C ASN A 191 -4.69 -30.33 -15.89
N GLU A 192 -4.32 -29.39 -15.01
CA GLU A 192 -3.99 -29.64 -13.59
C GLU A 192 -5.21 -29.53 -12.65
N ASP A 193 -6.43 -29.32 -13.19
CA ASP A 193 -7.69 -29.13 -12.44
C ASP A 193 -7.65 -28.00 -11.38
N LYS A 194 -6.78 -27.00 -11.58
CA LYS A 194 -6.67 -25.83 -10.71
C LYS A 194 -7.68 -24.75 -11.08
N LYS A 195 -8.22 -24.06 -10.08
CA LYS A 195 -9.07 -22.89 -10.31
C LYS A 195 -8.22 -21.67 -10.67
N VAL A 196 -8.21 -21.31 -11.95
CA VAL A 196 -7.38 -20.22 -12.49
C VAL A 196 -8.22 -18.98 -12.81
N ALA A 197 -7.61 -17.81 -12.64
CA ALA A 197 -8.14 -16.56 -13.16
C ALA A 197 -7.03 -15.70 -13.78
N ILE A 198 -7.42 -14.79 -14.68
CA ILE A 198 -6.50 -13.90 -15.38
C ILE A 198 -6.69 -12.47 -14.89
N VAL A 199 -5.60 -11.74 -14.68
CA VAL A 199 -5.60 -10.29 -14.48
C VAL A 199 -5.13 -9.63 -15.76
N ARG A 200 -5.96 -8.78 -16.35
CA ARG A 200 -5.73 -8.15 -17.66
C ARG A 200 -5.90 -6.64 -17.59
N GLY A 201 -5.16 -5.91 -18.41
CA GLY A 201 -5.42 -4.50 -18.67
C GLY A 201 -6.62 -4.30 -19.60
N GLU A 202 -6.48 -3.40 -20.57
CA GLU A 202 -7.49 -3.13 -21.62
C GLU A 202 -7.68 -4.31 -22.60
N SER A 203 -6.74 -5.26 -22.66
CA SER A 203 -6.74 -6.36 -23.62
C SER A 203 -8.00 -7.25 -23.55
N ASP A 204 -8.55 -7.65 -24.70
CA ASP A 204 -9.70 -8.57 -24.83
C ASP A 204 -9.34 -10.05 -24.59
N ILE A 205 -8.68 -10.33 -23.47
CA ILE A 205 -8.26 -11.70 -23.08
C ILE A 205 -9.46 -12.53 -22.56
N ASN A 206 -10.65 -11.92 -22.44
CA ASN A 206 -11.87 -12.59 -21.96
C ASN A 206 -12.34 -13.74 -22.88
N MET A 207 -11.70 -13.92 -24.03
CA MET A 207 -12.04 -14.91 -25.06
C MET A 207 -11.72 -16.36 -24.69
N TRP A 208 -10.97 -16.63 -23.62
CA TRP A 208 -10.52 -18.00 -23.31
C TRP A 208 -11.47 -18.78 -22.39
N GLY A 209 -12.59 -18.19 -21.96
CA GLY A 209 -13.56 -18.88 -21.11
C GLY A 209 -13.07 -19.12 -19.67
N ILE A 210 -12.17 -18.26 -19.19
CA ILE A 210 -11.68 -18.24 -17.81
C ILE A 210 -12.08 -16.91 -17.18
N LYS A 211 -12.37 -16.93 -15.87
CA LYS A 211 -12.66 -15.72 -15.12
C LYS A 211 -11.51 -14.72 -15.27
N SER A 212 -11.85 -13.46 -15.60
CA SER A 212 -10.86 -12.40 -15.72
C SER A 212 -11.20 -11.21 -14.84
N TYR A 213 -10.16 -10.58 -14.28
CA TYR A 213 -10.21 -9.33 -13.56
C TYR A 213 -9.54 -8.26 -14.40
N LYS A 214 -10.17 -7.10 -14.51
CA LYS A 214 -9.56 -5.93 -15.16
C LYS A 214 -8.74 -5.18 -14.13
N ILE A 215 -7.43 -5.08 -14.32
CA ILE A 215 -6.58 -4.17 -13.54
C ILE A 215 -6.53 -2.81 -14.22
N ASP A 216 -6.68 -1.78 -13.41
CA ASP A 216 -6.55 -0.40 -13.84
C ASP A 216 -5.15 0.11 -13.46
N TYR A 217 -4.39 0.51 -14.47
CA TYR A 217 -3.04 1.08 -14.29
C TYR A 217 -3.07 2.60 -14.21
N THR A 218 -4.24 3.25 -14.27
CA THR A 218 -4.32 4.70 -14.12
C THR A 218 -4.00 5.11 -12.68
N ALA A 219 -3.46 6.32 -12.54
CA ALA A 219 -3.00 6.80 -11.25
C ALA A 219 -4.15 7.00 -10.26
N ASP A 220 -5.38 7.25 -10.69
CA ASP A 220 -6.52 7.63 -9.86
C ASP A 220 -7.31 6.45 -9.28
N LYS A 221 -7.16 5.24 -9.83
CA LYS A 221 -7.89 4.05 -9.37
C LYS A 221 -7.01 2.80 -9.45
N VAL A 222 -6.38 2.42 -8.35
CA VAL A 222 -5.72 1.11 -8.27
C VAL A 222 -6.64 0.11 -7.59
N ASN A 223 -6.98 -0.95 -8.30
CA ASN A 223 -7.85 -2.01 -7.81
C ASN A 223 -7.12 -3.33 -7.50
N LEU A 224 -5.78 -3.35 -7.55
CA LEU A 224 -4.95 -4.54 -7.31
C LEU A 224 -5.37 -5.32 -6.05
N TYR A 225 -5.49 -4.66 -4.89
CA TYR A 225 -5.85 -5.36 -3.66
C TYR A 225 -7.30 -5.89 -3.66
N SER A 226 -8.20 -5.27 -4.40
CA SER A 226 -9.56 -5.78 -4.59
C SER A 226 -9.51 -7.06 -5.41
N ILE A 227 -8.78 -7.04 -6.54
CA ILE A 227 -8.58 -8.21 -7.39
C ILE A 227 -8.02 -9.38 -6.59
N LEU A 228 -6.99 -9.13 -5.76
CA LEU A 228 -6.41 -10.17 -4.92
C LEU A 228 -7.41 -10.73 -3.90
N ARG A 229 -8.23 -9.87 -3.27
CA ARG A 229 -9.26 -10.31 -2.31
C ARG A 229 -10.40 -11.06 -2.99
N ASP A 230 -10.91 -10.53 -4.10
CA ASP A 230 -11.98 -11.14 -4.88
C ASP A 230 -11.54 -12.51 -5.42
N ALA A 231 -10.30 -12.63 -5.92
CA ALA A 231 -9.74 -13.90 -6.35
C ALA A 231 -9.68 -14.94 -5.21
N GLU A 232 -9.23 -14.56 -4.01
CA GLU A 232 -9.27 -15.46 -2.84
C GLU A 232 -10.70 -15.90 -2.49
N GLU A 233 -11.66 -14.96 -2.49
CA GLU A 233 -13.06 -15.25 -2.16
C GLU A 233 -13.74 -16.14 -3.20
N ASP A 234 -13.36 -15.98 -4.46
CA ASP A 234 -13.76 -16.84 -5.54
C ASP A 234 -13.08 -18.21 -5.49
N GLY A 235 -12.17 -18.45 -4.54
CA GLY A 235 -11.43 -19.70 -4.40
C GLY A 235 -10.43 -19.94 -5.54
N VAL A 236 -9.98 -18.88 -6.22
CA VAL A 236 -8.91 -18.97 -7.22
C VAL A 236 -7.64 -19.47 -6.52
N GLU A 237 -6.94 -20.38 -7.16
CA GLU A 237 -5.67 -20.94 -6.70
C GLU A 237 -4.49 -20.32 -7.43
N VAL A 238 -4.65 -20.03 -8.72
CA VAL A 238 -3.61 -19.44 -9.58
C VAL A 238 -4.14 -18.18 -10.25
N LEU A 239 -3.45 -17.06 -10.03
CA LEU A 239 -3.76 -15.77 -10.63
C LEU A 239 -2.68 -15.39 -11.65
N LEU A 240 -3.05 -15.40 -12.93
CA LEU A 240 -2.15 -15.14 -14.05
C LEU A 240 -2.24 -13.68 -14.49
N PHE A 241 -1.17 -12.90 -14.37
CA PHE A 241 -1.10 -11.55 -14.90
C PHE A 241 -0.72 -11.58 -16.37
N ALA A 242 -1.53 -10.93 -17.20
CA ALA A 242 -1.19 -10.64 -18.57
C ALA A 242 0.03 -9.70 -18.65
N PRO A 243 0.74 -9.69 -19.79
CA PRO A 243 1.88 -8.81 -19.98
C PRO A 243 1.54 -7.36 -19.67
N PHE A 244 2.44 -6.72 -18.94
CA PHE A 244 2.28 -5.32 -18.60
C PHE A 244 2.42 -4.45 -19.85
N PRO A 245 1.67 -3.33 -19.96
CA PRO A 245 1.88 -2.35 -21.01
C PRO A 245 3.35 -1.90 -21.10
N GLU A 246 3.82 -1.60 -22.32
CA GLU A 246 5.10 -0.92 -22.52
C GLU A 246 4.93 0.59 -22.19
N ASN A 247 5.95 1.22 -21.59
CA ASN A 247 5.97 2.65 -21.19
C ASN A 247 5.04 3.06 -20.03
N ILE A 248 5.14 2.36 -18.91
CA ILE A 248 4.40 2.70 -17.70
C ILE A 248 5.25 3.60 -16.78
N GLY A 249 4.76 4.82 -16.50
CA GLY A 249 5.39 5.76 -15.57
C GLY A 249 4.53 6.07 -14.34
N GLY A 250 5.15 6.62 -13.29
CA GLY A 250 4.45 7.15 -12.12
C GLY A 250 3.77 6.09 -11.25
N ALA A 251 2.50 6.32 -10.86
CA ALA A 251 1.75 5.43 -9.95
C ALA A 251 1.65 3.99 -10.47
N ALA A 252 1.61 3.82 -11.78
CA ALA A 252 1.54 2.53 -12.42
C ALA A 252 2.84 1.71 -12.25
N GLN A 253 4.00 2.37 -12.16
CA GLN A 253 5.25 1.72 -11.77
C GLN A 253 5.17 1.20 -10.32
N ALA A 254 4.52 1.95 -9.41
CA ALA A 254 4.31 1.48 -8.05
C ALA A 254 3.38 0.25 -8.00
N ILE A 255 2.36 0.17 -8.87
CA ILE A 255 1.52 -1.04 -9.03
C ILE A 255 2.37 -2.22 -9.49
N LEU A 256 3.21 -2.03 -10.52
CA LEU A 256 4.11 -3.07 -11.00
C LEU A 256 5.03 -3.55 -9.87
N ASP A 257 5.70 -2.63 -9.17
CA ASP A 257 6.58 -2.96 -8.06
C ASP A 257 5.82 -3.78 -7.00
N ARG A 258 4.55 -3.44 -6.71
CA ARG A 258 3.71 -4.24 -5.80
C ARG A 258 3.48 -5.63 -6.34
N ILE A 259 3.09 -5.79 -7.61
CA ILE A 259 2.83 -7.11 -8.20
C ILE A 259 4.10 -7.97 -8.19
N ARG A 260 5.24 -7.38 -8.55
CA ARG A 260 6.55 -8.06 -8.56
C ARG A 260 7.05 -8.46 -7.16
N MET A 261 6.63 -7.74 -6.13
CA MET A 261 6.93 -8.03 -4.73
C MET A 261 5.94 -9.01 -4.09
N LEU A 262 4.89 -9.46 -4.80
CA LEU A 262 3.98 -10.45 -4.24
C LEU A 262 4.75 -11.78 -4.04
N PRO A 263 4.52 -12.47 -2.91
CA PRO A 263 5.15 -13.75 -2.63
C PRO A 263 4.68 -14.79 -3.66
N LYS A 264 5.55 -15.76 -3.97
CA LYS A 264 5.30 -16.81 -4.98
C LYS A 264 5.00 -16.24 -6.39
N CYS A 265 5.52 -15.06 -6.69
CA CYS A 265 5.50 -14.50 -8.04
C CYS A 265 6.55 -15.21 -8.92
N GLU A 266 6.09 -15.90 -9.95
CA GLU A 266 6.93 -16.51 -10.98
C GLU A 266 6.81 -15.73 -12.30
N TYR A 267 7.89 -15.64 -13.06
CA TYR A 267 7.91 -15.05 -14.41
C TYR A 267 8.03 -16.19 -15.42
N LEU A 268 7.04 -16.30 -16.32
CA LEU A 268 6.94 -17.39 -17.30
C LEU A 268 6.44 -16.91 -18.68
#